data_AF-A0A966J2D2-F1
#
_entry.id   AF-A0A966J2D2-F1
#
_cell.length_a   1.000
_cell.length_b   1.000
_cell.length_c   1.000
_cell.angle_alpha   90.00
_cell.angle_beta   90.00
_cell.angle_gamma   90.00
#
_symmetry.space_group_name_H-M   'P 1'
#
loop_
_entity.id
_entity.type
_entity.pdbx_description
1 polymer ?
#
loop_
_entity_poly.entity_id
_entity_poly.type
_entity_poly.pdbx_seq_one_letter_code
_entity_poly.pdbx_strand_id
1 'polypeptide(L)' 'MARTVQCIKLGVEAEGLDFPPYPGELGKRIWQQVSKEAWAEWMRQQTMLVNENRLNLADQRARQYLARQV' A
#
# COMPACT_ATOMS: atom_id res chain seq x y z
N MET A 1 6.13 1.96 21.75
CA MET A 1 7.31 1.36 21.10
C MET A 1 6.93 1.11 19.66
N ALA A 2 7.62 1.75 18.72
CA ALA A 2 7.34 1.56 17.30
C ALA A 2 7.72 0.12 16.92
N ARG A 3 6.77 -0.60 16.31
CA ARG A 3 7.01 -1.95 15.83
C ARG A 3 7.94 -1.88 14.63
N THR A 4 9.05 -2.59 14.63
CA THR A 4 9.88 -2.76 13.43
C THR A 4 9.35 -3.92 12.58
N VAL A 5 9.32 -3.72 11.27
CA VAL A 5 8.96 -4.75 10.29
C VAL A 5 10.01 -4.81 9.20
N GLN A 6 10.27 -6.02 8.70
CA GLN A 6 11.15 -6.22 7.57
C GLN A 6 10.40 -5.83 6.29
N CYS A 7 10.71 -4.66 5.77
CA CYS A 7 10.01 -4.13 4.61
C CYS A 7 10.37 -4.92 3.36
N ILE A 8 9.41 -5.58 2.72
CA ILE A 8 9.64 -6.33 1.47
C ILE A 8 10.09 -5.44 0.31
N LYS A 9 9.73 -4.14 0.34
CA LYS A 9 10.00 -3.18 -0.74
C LYS A 9 11.38 -2.55 -0.60
N LEU A 10 11.78 -2.22 0.63
CA LEU A 10 13.04 -1.54 0.93
C LEU A 10 14.16 -2.52 1.33
N GLY A 11 13.81 -3.76 1.68
CA GLY A 11 14.76 -4.78 2.14
C GLY A 11 15.38 -4.51 3.52
N VAL A 12 14.94 -3.46 4.21
CA VAL A 12 15.46 -3.03 5.52
C VAL A 12 14.39 -3.14 6.60
N GLU A 13 14.84 -3.27 7.85
CA GLU A 13 13.97 -3.12 9.02
C GLU A 13 13.61 -1.65 9.22
N ALA A 14 12.32 -1.35 9.13
CA ALA A 14 11.80 0.00 9.29
C ALA A 14 10.55 -0.04 10.17
N GLU A 15 10.09 1.14 10.60
CA GLU A 15 8.88 1.24 11.42
C GLU A 15 7.66 0.71 10.64
N GLY A 16 6.99 -0.26 11.22
CA GLY A 16 5.75 -0.85 10.72
C GLY A 16 4.56 0.07 10.89
N LEU A 17 3.48 -0.29 10.22
CA LEU A 17 2.21 0.42 10.35
C LEU A 17 1.64 0.25 11.77
N ASP A 18 1.08 1.34 12.31
CA ASP A 18 0.43 1.34 13.64
C ASP A 18 -0.87 0.51 13.61
N PHE A 19 -1.58 0.51 12.48
CA PHE A 19 -2.84 -0.21 12.29
C PHE A 19 -2.91 -0.86 10.90
N PRO A 20 -3.58 -2.02 10.76
CA PRO A 20 -3.81 -2.64 9.45
C PRO A 20 -4.75 -1.76 8.61
N PRO A 21 -4.36 -1.39 7.37
CA PRO A 21 -5.15 -0.49 6.54
C PRO A 21 -6.42 -1.14 5.95
N TYR A 22 -6.49 -2.47 5.98
CA TYR A 22 -7.62 -3.24 5.47
C TYR A 22 -8.04 -4.34 6.46
N PRO A 23 -9.34 -4.63 6.59
CA PRO A 23 -9.80 -5.82 7.30
C PRO A 23 -9.46 -7.08 6.49
N GLY A 24 -9.15 -8.18 7.20
CA GLY A 24 -8.86 -9.49 6.61
C GLY A 24 -7.38 -9.85 6.57
N GLU A 25 -7.05 -10.97 5.92
CA GLU A 25 -5.67 -11.49 5.85
C GLU A 25 -4.72 -10.57 5.07
N LEU A 26 -5.26 -9.87 4.07
CA LEU A 26 -4.50 -8.93 3.24
C LEU A 26 -3.94 -7.78 4.08
N GLY A 27 -4.76 -7.19 4.95
CA GLY A 27 -4.32 -6.16 5.87
C GLY A 27 -3.32 -6.67 6.90
N LYS A 28 -3.47 -7.91 7.38
CA LYS A 28 -2.48 -8.55 8.28
C LYS A 28 -1.12 -8.73 7.61
N ARG A 29 -1.09 -9.17 6.34
CA ARG A 29 0.15 -9.31 5.55
C ARG A 29 0.84 -7.97 5.34
N ILE A 30 0.08 -6.95 4.89
CA ILE A 30 0.61 -5.58 4.72
C ILE A 30 1.17 -5.07 6.05
N TRP A 31 0.43 -5.25 7.14
CA TRP A 31 0.84 -4.84 8.47
C TRP A 31 2.08 -5.58 9.01
N GLN A 32 2.36 -6.80 8.53
CA GLN A 32 3.55 -7.58 8.92
C GLN A 32 4.78 -7.34 8.04
N GLN A 33 4.58 -6.97 6.78
CA GLN A 33 5.64 -6.97 5.75
C GLN A 33 5.93 -5.59 5.15
N VAL A 34 5.13 -4.58 5.45
CA VAL A 34 5.24 -3.24 4.85
C VAL A 34 5.49 -2.20 5.95
N SER A 35 6.55 -1.41 5.76
CA SER A 35 6.86 -0.29 6.64
C SER A 35 5.99 0.93 6.33
N LYS A 36 5.88 1.84 7.31
CA LYS A 36 5.15 3.11 7.20
C LYS A 36 5.66 3.97 6.04
N GLU A 37 6.98 3.95 5.83
CA GLU A 37 7.65 4.67 4.74
C GLU A 37 7.27 4.11 3.36
N ALA A 38 7.36 2.79 3.19
CA ALA A 38 6.97 2.13 1.94
C ALA A 38 5.46 2.25 1.66
N TRP A 39 4.63 2.27 2.71
CA TRP A 39 3.20 2.51 2.57
C TRP A 39 2.89 3.93 2.10
N ALA A 40 3.59 4.94 2.63
CA ALA A 40 3.43 6.32 2.20
C ALA A 40 3.86 6.51 0.73
N GLU A 41 4.97 5.87 0.32
CA GLU A 41 5.43 5.89 -1.06
C GLU A 41 4.43 5.18 -2.00
N TRP A 42 3.86 4.06 -1.57
CA TRP A 42 2.79 3.40 -2.31
C TRP A 42 1.56 4.31 -2.46
N MET A 43 1.08 4.96 -1.40
CA MET A 43 -0.05 5.89 -1.53
C MET A 43 0.23 7.03 -2.53
N ARG A 44 1.47 7.56 -2.54
CA ARG A 44 1.90 8.57 -3.53
C ARG A 44 1.86 8.02 -4.95
N GLN A 45 2.40 6.82 -5.18
CA GLN A 45 2.34 6.16 -6.48
C GLN A 45 0.91 5.89 -6.93
N GLN A 46 0.01 5.44 -6.03
CA GLN A 46 -1.42 5.32 -6.34
C GLN A 46 -2.01 6.65 -6.77
N THR A 47 -1.73 7.72 -6.03
CA THR A 47 -2.28 9.05 -6.31
C THR A 47 -1.81 9.55 -7.67
N MET A 48 -0.53 9.35 -8.03
CA MET A 48 -0.01 9.68 -9.35
C MET A 48 -0.68 8.86 -10.45
N LEU A 49 -0.80 7.53 -10.29
CA LEU A 49 -1.45 6.66 -11.28
C LEU A 49 -2.93 6.99 -11.49
N VAL A 50 -3.64 7.37 -10.43
CA VAL A 50 -5.04 7.81 -10.47
C VAL A 50 -5.15 9.13 -11.23
N ASN A 51 -4.26 10.09 -10.96
CA ASN A 51 -4.26 11.40 -11.61
C ASN A 51 -3.84 11.32 -13.09
N GLU A 52 -2.78 10.58 -13.43
CA GLU A 52 -2.27 10.43 -14.80
C GLU A 52 -3.29 9.77 -15.72
N ASN A 53 -3.96 8.71 -15.25
CA ASN A 53 -4.98 8.04 -16.04
C ASN A 53 -6.37 8.68 -15.92
N ARG A 54 -6.51 9.79 -15.15
CA ARG A 54 -7.81 10.38 -14.74
C ARG A 54 -8.82 9.31 -14.32
N LEU A 55 -8.34 8.30 -13.61
CA LEU A 55 -9.13 7.14 -13.25
C LEU A 55 -10.09 7.54 -12.14
N ASN A 56 -11.38 7.50 -12.45
CA ASN A 56 -12.38 7.71 -11.43
C ASN A 56 -12.39 6.48 -10.50
N LEU A 57 -11.93 6.62 -9.26
CA LEU A 57 -11.91 5.55 -8.23
C LEU A 57 -13.32 5.02 -7.91
N ALA A 58 -14.36 5.76 -8.29
CA ALA A 58 -15.75 5.32 -8.26
C ALA A 58 -16.07 4.28 -9.34
N ASP A 59 -15.30 4.23 -10.43
CA ASP A 59 -15.55 3.36 -11.57
C ASP A 59 -14.87 1.99 -11.38
N GLN A 60 -15.66 0.93 -11.55
CA GLN A 60 -15.24 -0.45 -11.29
C GLN A 60 -14.15 -0.91 -12.28
N ARG A 61 -14.11 -0.32 -13.49
CA ARG A 61 -13.05 -0.54 -14.49
C ARG A 61 -11.70 0.01 -14.05
N ALA A 62 -11.67 1.15 -13.37
CA ALA A 62 -10.44 1.73 -12.85
C ALA A 62 -9.80 0.85 -11.77
N ARG A 63 -10.62 0.26 -10.90
CA ARG A 63 -10.16 -0.70 -9.89
C ARG A 63 -9.58 -1.96 -10.51
N GLN A 64 -10.19 -2.48 -11.58
CA GLN A 64 -9.64 -3.65 -12.29
C GLN A 64 -8.33 -3.35 -13.01
N TYR A 65 -8.17 -2.14 -13.57
CA TYR A 65 -6.91 -1.73 -14.20
C TYR A 65 -5.78 -1.58 -13.17
N LEU A 66 -6.07 -0.93 -12.03
CA LEU A 66 -5.11 -0.82 -10.92
C LEU A 66 -4.74 -2.20 -10.34
N ALA A 67 -5.71 -3.12 -10.23
CA ALA A 67 -5.46 -4.48 -9.74
C ALA A 67 -4.58 -5.33 -10.68
N ARG A 68 -4.47 -4.97 -11.97
CA ARG A 68 -3.60 -5.67 -12.95
C ARG A 68 -2.16 -5.19 -12.95
N GLN A 69 -1.87 -4.02 -12.38
CA GLN A 69 -0.51 -3.48 -12.26
C GLN A 69 0.21 -3.86 -10.96
N VAL A 70 -0.45 -4.63 -10.09
CA VAL A 70 0.11 -5.15 -8.83
C VAL A 70 0.68 -6.55 -9.03
#